data_AF-A0A103XBU4-F1
#
_entry.id   AF-A0A103XBU4-F1
#
_cell.length_a   1.000
_cell.length_b   1.000
_cell.length_c   1.000
_cell.angle_alpha   90.00
_cell.angle_beta   90.00
_cell.angle_gamma   90.00
#
_symmetry.space_group_name_H-M   'P 1'
#
loop_
_entity.id
_entity.type
_entity.pdbx_description
1 polymer ?
#
loop_
_entity_poly.entity_id
_entity_poly.type
_entity_poly.pdbx_seq_one_letter_code
_entity_poly.pdbx_strand_id
1 'polypeptide(L)'
;MDRFLLLIVIILCFRVVILASTERVESLPGFQGPLPFYLETGYVGVDKNEDVQLFYYFIQSDSDPKNDPIMIWLTGGPGCSSISGLLFEIDIPVGTGFSYARTTSAAHSDNIQYADHAYEFIKKGYVLGNPKTFPNESNFEIQFANGMGLISDELYKVCPIPIIALS
;
A
#
# COMPACT_ATOMS: atom_id res chain seq x y z
N MET A 1 1.08 -44.18 -33.08
CA MET A 1 0.54 -42.81 -33.24
C MET A 1 0.27 -42.15 -31.87
N ASP A 2 0.27 -42.93 -30.79
CA ASP A 2 -0.24 -42.50 -29.48
C ASP A 2 0.80 -41.78 -28.60
N ARG A 3 2.09 -42.12 -28.70
CA ARG A 3 3.16 -41.45 -27.93
C ARG A 3 3.41 -40.01 -28.39
N PHE A 4 3.21 -39.72 -29.67
CA PHE A 4 3.40 -38.38 -30.23
C PHE A 4 2.25 -37.45 -29.84
N LEU A 5 1.01 -37.97 -29.85
CA LEU A 5 -0.16 -37.26 -29.37
C LEU A 5 -0.07 -36.99 -27.86
N LEU A 6 0.42 -37.97 -27.09
CA LEU A 6 0.67 -37.81 -25.64
C LEU A 6 1.72 -36.73 -25.36
N LEU A 7 2.80 -36.67 -26.14
CA LEU A 7 3.82 -35.61 -26.01
C LEU A 7 3.24 -34.23 -26.33
N ILE A 8 2.41 -34.11 -27.37
CA ILE A 8 1.75 -32.85 -27.72
C ILE A 8 0.78 -32.42 -26.61
N VAL A 9 0.01 -33.35 -26.05
CA VAL A 9 -0.90 -33.09 -24.92
C VAL A 9 -0.12 -32.66 -23.69
N ILE A 10 1.00 -33.33 -23.35
CA ILE A 10 1.87 -32.96 -22.22
C ILE A 10 2.49 -31.58 -22.43
N ILE A 11 2.97 -31.26 -23.63
CA ILE A 11 3.55 -29.96 -23.97
C ILE A 11 2.48 -28.85 -23.89
N LEU A 12 1.26 -29.12 -24.36
CA LEU A 12 0.13 -28.20 -24.26
C LEU A 12 -0.32 -28.01 -22.81
N CYS A 13 -0.37 -29.07 -21.99
CA CYS A 13 -0.63 -28.98 -20.55
C CYS A 13 0.46 -28.14 -19.84
N PHE A 14 1.74 -28.34 -20.17
CA PHE A 14 2.84 -27.54 -19.62
C PHE A 14 2.75 -26.06 -20.03
N ARG A 15 2.32 -25.76 -21.27
CA ARG A 15 2.11 -24.38 -21.73
C ARG A 15 0.94 -23.69 -21.02
N VAL A 16 -0.13 -24.42 -20.70
CA VAL A 16 -1.28 -23.91 -19.93
C VAL A 16 -0.91 -23.63 -18.48
N VAL A 17 -0.05 -24.45 -17.86
CA VAL A 17 0.42 -24.25 -16.47
C VAL A 17 1.32 -23.02 -16.31
N ILE A 18 1.95 -22.53 -17.39
CA ILE A 18 2.81 -21.33 -17.35
C ILE A 18 2.02 -20.01 -17.46
N LEU A 19 0.71 -20.06 -17.76
CA LEU A 19 -0.13 -18.86 -17.76
C LEU A 19 -0.51 -18.48 -16.31
N ALA A 20 0.23 -17.52 -15.75
CA ALA A 20 -0.08 -16.77 -14.52
C ALA A 20 -0.80 -17.57 -13.42
N SER A 21 -0.07 -18.49 -12.78
CA SER A 21 -0.54 -19.16 -11.57
C SER A 21 -0.49 -18.17 -10.41
N THR A 22 -1.60 -17.49 -10.17
CA THR A 22 -1.90 -16.89 -8.87
C THR A 22 -1.87 -17.99 -7.81
N GLU A 23 -0.89 -17.97 -6.91
CA GLU A 23 -0.79 -18.95 -5.82
C GLU A 23 -1.09 -18.33 -4.46
N ARG A 24 -1.96 -19.02 -3.71
CA ARG A 24 -2.16 -18.76 -2.30
C ARG A 24 -0.87 -19.08 -1.54
N VAL A 25 -0.41 -18.14 -0.75
CA VAL A 25 0.73 -18.32 0.15
C VAL A 25 0.23 -19.00 1.42
N GLU A 26 0.74 -20.20 1.71
CA GLU A 26 0.34 -20.96 2.92
C GLU A 26 1.28 -20.75 4.12
N SER A 27 2.54 -20.37 3.86
CA SER A 27 3.55 -20.13 4.90
C SER A 27 4.56 -19.08 4.46
N LEU A 28 5.14 -18.37 5.43
CA LEU A 28 6.19 -17.36 5.21
C LEU A 28 7.45 -17.74 6.00
N PRO A 29 8.66 -17.54 5.43
CA PRO A 29 9.89 -17.66 6.20
C PRO A 29 9.86 -16.79 7.46
N GLY A 30 10.16 -17.38 8.62
CA GLY A 30 10.13 -16.68 9.91
C GLY A 30 8.76 -16.68 10.60
N PHE A 31 7.69 -17.09 9.92
CA PHE A 31 6.39 -17.34 10.53
C PHE A 31 6.23 -18.84 10.85
N GLN A 32 5.98 -19.19 12.11
CA GLN A 32 5.83 -20.59 12.51
C GLN A 32 4.38 -21.05 12.30
N GLY A 33 4.19 -22.05 11.42
CA GLY A 33 2.88 -22.64 11.14
C GLY A 33 2.19 -22.04 9.90
N PRO A 34 0.93 -22.44 9.63
CA PRO A 34 0.15 -21.91 8.52
C PRO A 34 -0.22 -20.44 8.77
N LEU A 35 -0.31 -19.64 7.70
CA LEU A 35 -0.77 -18.25 7.81
C LEU A 35 -2.21 -18.20 8.34
N PRO A 36 -2.51 -17.31 9.32
CA PRO A 36 -3.83 -17.21 9.91
C PRO A 36 -4.83 -16.43 9.05
N PHE A 37 -4.41 -15.93 7.88
CA PHE A 37 -5.21 -15.19 6.91
C PHE A 37 -4.91 -15.68 5.49
N TYR A 38 -5.79 -15.36 4.55
CA TYR A 38 -5.55 -15.62 3.13
C TYR A 38 -4.61 -14.57 2.56
N LEU A 39 -3.42 -15.01 2.13
CA LEU A 39 -2.46 -14.23 1.38
C LEU A 39 -2.30 -14.84 0.00
N GLU A 40 -2.28 -13.98 -1.00
CA GLU A 40 -2.03 -14.33 -2.39
C GLU A 40 -0.99 -13.38 -2.96
N THR A 41 -0.11 -13.91 -3.80
CA THR A 41 0.90 -13.11 -4.48
C THR A 41 1.02 -13.53 -5.93
N GLY A 42 1.38 -12.59 -6.80
CA GLY A 42 1.57 -12.90 -8.21
C GLY A 42 2.06 -11.72 -9.03
N TYR A 43 2.04 -11.90 -10.34
CA TYR A 43 2.38 -10.89 -11.32
C TYR A 43 1.21 -10.68 -12.28
N VAL A 44 0.98 -9.44 -12.69
CA VAL A 44 -0.02 -9.07 -13.69
C VAL A 44 0.66 -8.31 -14.83
N GLY A 45 0.47 -8.78 -16.06
CA GLY A 45 0.86 -8.06 -17.27
C GLY A 45 -0.04 -6.85 -17.49
N VAL A 46 0.55 -5.66 -17.70
CA VAL A 46 -0.22 -4.39 -17.78
C VAL A 46 -0.14 -3.69 -19.13
N ASP A 47 0.62 -4.23 -20.07
CA ASP A 47 0.72 -3.74 -21.43
C ASP A 47 0.28 -4.81 -22.45
N LYS A 48 0.09 -4.41 -23.71
CA LYS A 48 -0.49 -5.29 -24.75
C LYS A 48 0.35 -6.52 -25.05
N ASN A 49 1.66 -6.43 -24.86
CA ASN A 49 2.59 -7.52 -25.11
C ASN A 49 2.92 -8.31 -23.84
N GLU A 50 2.40 -7.87 -22.67
CA GLU A 50 2.78 -8.37 -21.35
C GLU A 50 4.28 -8.24 -21.05
N ASP A 51 4.98 -7.30 -21.70
CA ASP A 51 6.39 -6.97 -21.49
C ASP A 51 6.61 -6.33 -20.10
N VAL A 52 5.57 -5.71 -19.52
CA VAL A 52 5.57 -5.09 -18.20
C VAL A 52 4.72 -5.92 -17.24
N GLN A 53 5.39 -6.47 -16.23
CA GLN A 53 4.78 -7.29 -15.18
C GLN A 53 4.83 -6.55 -13.83
N LEU A 54 3.68 -6.35 -13.20
CA LEU A 54 3.60 -5.75 -11.87
C LEU A 54 3.35 -6.83 -10.81
N PHE A 55 4.20 -6.87 -9.79
CA PHE A 55 3.99 -7.73 -8.62
C PHE A 55 2.87 -7.19 -7.74
N TYR A 56 2.06 -8.09 -7.18
CA TYR A 56 1.05 -7.75 -6.17
C TYR A 56 1.09 -8.74 -4.99
N TYR A 57 0.58 -8.26 -3.86
CA TYR A 57 0.14 -9.08 -2.74
C TYR A 57 -1.33 -8.72 -2.44
N PHE A 58 -2.15 -9.73 -2.20
CA PHE A 58 -3.56 -9.57 -1.86
C PHE A 58 -3.83 -10.28 -0.53
N ILE A 59 -4.33 -9.52 0.44
CA ILE A 59 -4.78 -10.04 1.73
C ILE A 59 -6.30 -9.94 1.71
N GLN A 60 -6.97 -11.08 1.83
CA GLN A 60 -8.43 -11.13 1.82
C GLN A 60 -9.00 -10.60 3.14
N SER A 61 -10.19 -9.99 3.09
CA SER A 61 -10.93 -9.64 4.32
C SER A 61 -11.30 -10.88 5.12
N ASP A 62 -11.13 -10.81 6.44
CA ASP A 62 -11.53 -11.88 7.37
C ASP A 62 -13.03 -11.85 7.72
N SER A 63 -13.76 -10.79 7.33
CA SER A 63 -15.17 -10.58 7.66
C SER A 63 -16.12 -11.17 6.62
N ASP A 64 -16.38 -10.45 5.52
CA ASP A 64 -17.22 -10.92 4.41
C ASP A 64 -16.50 -10.65 3.08
N PRO A 65 -15.50 -11.48 2.72
CA PRO A 65 -14.62 -11.20 1.59
C PRO A 65 -15.31 -11.18 0.23
N LYS A 66 -16.56 -11.66 0.15
CA LYS A 66 -17.35 -11.60 -1.07
C LYS A 66 -18.02 -10.24 -1.26
N ASN A 67 -18.35 -9.56 -0.17
CA ASN A 67 -19.10 -8.30 -0.19
C ASN A 67 -18.29 -7.09 0.32
N ASP A 68 -17.20 -7.32 1.02
CA ASP A 68 -16.30 -6.27 1.49
C ASP A 68 -15.57 -5.60 0.31
N PRO A 69 -15.31 -4.27 0.40
CA PRO A 69 -14.70 -3.52 -0.67
C PRO A 69 -13.22 -3.91 -0.87
N ILE A 70 -12.75 -3.79 -2.11
CA ILE A 70 -11.32 -3.91 -2.44
C ILE A 70 -10.63 -2.57 -2.15
N MET A 71 -9.55 -2.62 -1.37
CA MET A 71 -8.65 -1.49 -1.19
C MET A 71 -7.35 -1.72 -1.97
N ILE A 72 -6.91 -0.70 -2.71
CA ILE A 72 -5.61 -0.68 -3.37
C ILE A 72 -4.70 0.29 -2.61
N TRP A 73 -3.56 -0.20 -2.12
CA TRP A 73 -2.55 0.62 -1.45
C TRP A 73 -1.36 0.87 -2.37
N LEU A 74 -1.02 2.14 -2.60
CA LEU A 74 0.11 2.55 -3.42
C LEU A 74 1.01 3.48 -2.62
N THR A 75 2.27 3.08 -2.45
CA THR A 75 3.29 3.95 -1.84
C THR A 75 3.84 4.93 -2.89
N GLY A 76 4.17 6.15 -2.44
CA GLY A 76 4.74 7.23 -3.26
C GLY A 76 6.20 7.03 -3.65
N GLY A 77 6.95 8.13 -3.84
CA GLY A 77 8.34 8.09 -4.30
C GLY A 77 8.61 9.14 -5.38
N PRO A 78 9.01 8.77 -6.60
CA PRO A 78 8.72 7.54 -7.35
C PRO A 78 9.67 6.35 -7.10
N GLY A 79 9.19 5.13 -7.39
CA GLY A 79 10.02 3.91 -7.40
C GLY A 79 10.10 3.15 -6.07
N CYS A 80 9.48 3.65 -5.00
CA CYS A 80 9.32 2.88 -3.77
C CYS A 80 8.32 1.73 -3.97
N SER A 81 8.52 0.62 -3.25
CA SER A 81 7.63 -0.53 -3.32
C SER A 81 6.46 -0.36 -2.36
N SER A 82 5.23 -0.59 -2.82
CA SER A 82 4.02 -0.60 -1.97
C SER A 82 4.04 -1.67 -0.88
N ILE A 83 5.04 -2.56 -0.84
CA ILE A 83 5.24 -3.47 0.28
C ILE A 83 5.66 -2.73 1.57
N SER A 84 6.24 -1.53 1.47
CA SER A 84 6.52 -0.71 2.66
C SER A 84 5.22 -0.34 3.38
N GLY A 85 4.15 -0.10 2.62
CA GLY A 85 2.80 0.12 3.14
C GLY A 85 2.36 -0.98 4.09
N LEU A 86 2.46 -2.23 3.63
CA LEU A 86 2.11 -3.41 4.40
C LEU A 86 2.97 -3.60 5.65
N LEU A 87 4.26 -3.32 5.57
CA LEU A 87 5.20 -3.60 6.65
C LEU A 87 5.32 -2.47 7.68
N PHE A 88 5.02 -1.22 7.31
CA PHE A 88 5.40 -0.04 8.10
C PHE A 88 4.37 1.11 8.19
N GLU A 89 3.33 1.21 7.35
CA GLU A 89 2.58 2.49 7.19
C GLU A 89 1.17 2.55 7.79
N ILE A 90 0.53 1.45 8.18
CA ILE A 90 -0.88 1.54 8.66
C ILE A 90 -0.93 2.20 10.06
N ASP A 91 -1.26 3.50 10.09
CA ASP A 91 -1.47 4.36 11.28
C ASP A 91 -2.76 3.99 12.04
N ILE A 92 -2.87 2.73 12.45
CA ILE A 92 -3.97 2.19 13.24
C ILE A 92 -3.31 1.27 14.31
N PRO A 93 -3.80 1.16 15.57
CA PRO A 93 -4.96 1.79 16.20
C PRO A 93 -4.82 3.29 16.44
N VAL A 94 -5.92 3.90 16.91
CA VAL A 94 -5.90 5.25 17.47
C VAL A 94 -4.70 5.42 18.40
N GLY A 95 -3.89 6.46 18.15
CA GLY A 95 -2.66 6.75 18.88
C GLY A 95 -1.37 6.39 18.14
N THR A 96 -1.43 5.73 16.98
CA THR A 96 -0.27 5.54 16.10
C THR A 96 -0.18 6.66 15.05
N GLY A 97 1.05 7.11 14.76
CA GLY A 97 1.33 8.18 13.81
C GLY A 97 0.51 9.45 14.05
N PHE A 98 -0.38 9.79 13.12
CA PHE A 98 -1.25 10.97 13.22
C PHE A 98 -2.70 10.66 13.63
N SER A 99 -3.04 9.39 13.85
CA SER A 99 -4.37 8.96 14.27
C SER A 99 -4.63 9.32 15.74
N TYR A 100 -5.69 10.10 16.02
CA TYR A 100 -6.03 10.54 17.38
C TYR A 100 -7.52 10.31 17.73
N ALA A 101 -7.79 10.12 19.02
CA ALA A 101 -9.15 10.09 19.54
C ALA A 101 -9.54 11.44 20.17
N ARG A 102 -10.81 11.81 20.00
CA ARG A 102 -11.39 13.01 20.64
C ARG A 102 -11.80 12.78 22.09
N THR A 103 -11.89 11.52 22.53
CA THR A 103 -12.24 11.15 23.90
C THR A 103 -11.27 10.12 24.44
N THR A 104 -11.08 10.12 25.75
CA THR A 104 -10.24 9.13 26.43
C THR A 104 -10.76 7.70 26.24
N SER A 105 -12.07 7.51 26.11
CA SER A 105 -12.66 6.19 25.85
C SER A 105 -12.30 5.66 24.46
N ALA A 106 -12.24 6.54 23.45
CA ALA A 106 -11.92 6.16 22.07
C ALA A 106 -10.41 6.04 21.82
N ALA A 107 -9.58 6.46 22.77
CA ALA A 107 -8.12 6.28 22.73
C ALA A 107 -7.70 4.82 22.96
N HIS A 108 -8.63 3.97 23.41
CA HIS A 108 -8.42 2.55 23.57
C HIS A 108 -9.39 1.80 22.66
N SER A 109 -8.84 1.11 21.67
CA SER A 109 -9.56 0.20 20.78
C SER A 109 -9.06 -1.22 20.98
N ASP A 110 -9.97 -2.17 21.13
CA ASP A 110 -9.65 -3.60 21.03
C ASP A 110 -9.48 -4.02 19.55
N ASN A 111 -9.14 -5.29 19.33
CA ASN A 111 -8.87 -5.80 17.98
C ASN A 111 -10.09 -5.71 17.03
N ILE A 112 -11.31 -5.79 17.57
CA ILE A 112 -12.56 -5.71 16.77
C ILE A 112 -12.81 -4.25 16.39
N GLN A 113 -12.70 -3.34 17.37
CA GLN A 113 -12.84 -1.90 17.13
C GLN A 113 -11.75 -1.37 16.20
N TYR A 114 -10.51 -1.88 16.29
CA TYR A 114 -9.44 -1.62 15.35
C TYR A 114 -9.84 -1.97 13.92
N ALA A 115 -10.35 -3.18 13.71
CA ALA A 115 -10.75 -3.68 12.39
C ALA A 115 -11.93 -2.86 11.83
N ASP A 116 -12.91 -2.54 12.67
CA ASP A 116 -14.06 -1.70 12.31
C ASP A 116 -13.62 -0.27 11.93
N HIS A 117 -12.69 0.32 12.68
CA HIS A 117 -12.16 1.66 12.36
C HIS A 117 -11.40 1.67 11.04
N ALA A 118 -10.56 0.66 10.78
CA ALA A 118 -9.86 0.51 9.51
C ALA A 118 -10.87 0.36 8.35
N TYR A 119 -11.86 -0.49 8.52
CA TYR A 119 -12.91 -0.73 7.53
C TYR A 119 -13.75 0.53 7.21
N GLU A 120 -14.21 1.24 8.24
CA GLU A 120 -14.97 2.48 8.08
C GLU A 120 -14.13 3.64 7.53
N PHE A 121 -12.82 3.64 7.77
CA PHE A 121 -11.89 4.59 7.18
C PHE A 121 -11.77 4.35 5.65
N ILE A 122 -11.54 3.11 5.25
CA ILE A 122 -11.32 2.70 3.85
C ILE A 122 -12.57 2.93 2.99
N LYS A 123 -13.77 2.79 3.56
CA LYS A 123 -15.04 3.02 2.83
C LYS A 123 -15.30 4.47 2.41
N LYS A 124 -14.68 5.45 3.05
CA LYS A 124 -15.05 6.87 2.88
C LYS A 124 -14.52 7.51 1.60
N GLY A 125 -13.74 6.81 0.79
CA GLY A 125 -13.28 7.26 -0.52
C GLY A 125 -11.80 6.95 -0.77
N TYR A 126 -11.16 7.72 -1.64
CA TYR A 126 -9.71 7.68 -1.79
C TYR A 126 -9.07 8.56 -0.72
N VAL A 127 -7.97 8.08 -0.13
CA VAL A 127 -7.17 8.85 0.83
C VAL A 127 -5.79 9.03 0.25
N LEU A 128 -5.26 10.25 0.37
CA LEU A 128 -3.90 10.57 -0.01
C LEU A 128 -3.13 10.95 1.26
N GLY A 129 -2.18 10.10 1.66
CA GLY A 129 -1.24 10.40 2.75
C GLY A 129 -0.07 11.23 2.20
N ASN A 130 0.08 12.46 2.67
CA ASN A 130 1.14 13.40 2.28
C ASN A 130 1.45 13.42 0.76
N PRO A 131 0.42 13.59 -0.09
CA PRO A 131 0.62 13.56 -1.54
C PRO A 131 1.39 14.78 -2.04
N LYS A 132 2.07 14.58 -3.18
CA LYS A 132 2.41 15.71 -4.06
C LYS A 132 1.20 16.09 -4.91
N THR A 133 0.61 17.25 -4.66
CA THR A 133 -0.64 17.69 -5.31
C THR A 133 -0.44 18.71 -6.43
N PHE A 134 0.65 19.48 -6.43
CA PHE A 134 1.01 20.38 -7.52
C PHE A 134 2.54 20.51 -7.71
N PRO A 135 3.03 20.91 -8.90
CA PRO A 135 4.46 20.96 -9.20
C PRO A 135 5.30 21.85 -8.27
N ASN A 136 4.71 22.91 -7.70
CA ASN A 136 5.39 23.97 -6.95
C ASN A 136 5.23 23.88 -5.41
N GLU A 137 5.01 22.70 -4.84
CA GLU A 137 4.83 22.53 -3.38
C GLU A 137 6.04 22.89 -2.48
N SER A 138 7.21 23.13 -3.08
CA SER A 138 8.44 23.50 -2.35
C SER A 138 8.36 24.87 -1.67
N ASN A 139 7.37 25.70 -2.01
CA ASN A 139 7.15 27.00 -1.40
C ASN A 139 6.79 26.93 0.10
N PHE A 140 6.31 25.79 0.58
CA PHE A 140 5.97 25.59 2.00
C PHE A 140 7.05 24.84 2.79
N GLU A 141 7.98 24.15 2.13
CA GLU A 141 9.00 23.32 2.80
C GLU A 141 9.93 24.15 3.71
N ILE A 142 10.40 25.29 3.20
CA ILE A 142 11.30 26.18 3.94
C ILE A 142 10.57 26.83 5.13
N GLN A 143 9.31 27.23 4.93
CA GLN A 143 8.47 27.80 5.98
C GLN A 143 8.17 26.77 7.06
N PHE A 144 7.86 25.53 6.67
CA PHE A 144 7.65 24.41 7.58
C PHE A 144 8.91 24.11 8.41
N ALA A 145 10.08 24.03 7.78
CA ALA A 145 11.34 23.75 8.47
C ALA A 145 11.69 24.84 9.51
N ASN A 146 11.45 26.12 9.20
CA ASN A 146 11.67 27.20 10.18
C ASN A 146 10.62 27.17 11.31
N GLY A 147 9.34 26.99 10.97
CA GLY A 147 8.27 26.88 11.97
C GLY A 147 8.43 25.71 12.95
N MET A 148 9.09 24.63 12.50
CA MET A 148 9.44 23.47 13.33
C MET A 148 10.81 23.59 14.02
N GLY A 149 11.55 24.69 13.81
CA GLY A 149 12.87 24.93 14.40
C GLY A 149 13.99 24.05 13.83
N LEU A 150 13.80 23.43 12.66
CA LEU A 150 14.81 22.62 11.97
C LEU A 150 15.88 23.48 11.29
N ILE A 151 15.56 24.75 11.00
CA ILE A 151 16.50 25.75 10.47
C ILE A 151 16.42 27.04 11.30
N SER A 152 17.55 27.73 11.44
CA SER A 152 17.62 29.00 12.17
C SER A 152 16.96 30.15 11.40
N ASP A 153 16.56 31.20 12.13
CA ASP A 153 16.01 32.43 11.52
C ASP A 153 17.01 33.12 10.59
N GLU A 154 18.31 33.00 10.87
CA GLU A 154 19.36 33.52 10.01
C GLU A 154 19.40 32.78 8.67
N LEU A 155 19.34 31.43 8.70
CA LEU A 155 19.31 30.61 7.50
C LEU A 155 18.00 30.80 6.72
N TYR A 156 16.87 30.95 7.42
CA TYR A 156 15.57 31.23 6.81
C TYR A 156 15.56 32.54 6.00
N LYS A 157 16.18 33.61 6.52
CA LYS A 157 16.22 34.92 5.86
C LYS A 157 17.05 34.97 4.58
N VAL A 158 17.99 34.04 4.39
CA VAL A 158 18.85 33.98 3.19
C VAL A 158 18.37 32.97 2.15
N CYS A 159 17.36 32.15 2.48
CA CYS A 159 16.76 31.22 1.53
C CYS A 159 15.96 31.97 0.44
N PRO A 160 16.12 31.60 -0.84
CA PRO A 160 15.29 32.13 -1.91
C PRO A 160 13.88 31.54 -1.81
N ILE A 161 13.01 32.16 -1.02
CA ILE A 161 11.60 31.82 -0.98
C ILE A 161 10.96 32.31 -2.29
N PRO A 162 10.27 31.46 -3.08
CA PRO A 162 9.49 31.93 -4.21
C PRO A 162 8.51 32.98 -3.71
N ILE A 163 8.65 34.21 -4.16
CA ILE A 163 7.80 35.35 -3.79
C ILE A 163 6.41 35.13 -4.41
N ILE A 164 5.58 34.29 -3.79
CA ILE A 164 4.14 34.18 -4.05
C ILE A 164 3.36 34.02 -2.73
N ALA A 165 3.91 34.54 -1.62
CA ALA A 165 3.21 34.60 -0.33
C ALA A 165 3.00 36.06 0.15
N LEU A 166 3.03 37.03 -0.77
CA LEU A 166 2.68 38.43 -0.51
C LEU A 166 1.84 38.98 -1.68
N SER A 167 0.61 38.49 -1.82
CA SER A 167 -0.50 39.19 -2.47
C SER A 167 -1.82 38.63 -1.99
#